data_AF-A0A3N9UCX0-F1
#
_entry.id   AF-A0A3N9UCX0-F1
#
_cell.length_a   1.000
_cell.length_b   1.000
_cell.length_c   1.000
_cell.angle_alpha   90.00
_cell.angle_beta   90.00
_cell.angle_gamma   90.00
#
_symmetry.space_group_name_H-M   'P 1'
#
loop_
_entity.id
_entity.type
_entity.pdbx_description
1 polymer ?
#
loop_
_entity_poly.entity_id
_entity_poly.type
_entity_poly.pdbx_seq_one_letter_code
_entity_poly.pdbx_strand_id
1 'polypeptide(L)'
;MRKKELKKFITAFALGSALLSIPLVTAYASVSQNVDISMQHEVTNGAKNNKYHKLSKGYANLKLSVAASGAATPTVTVSLMKEKFGFDTSYGKRNFIPGKKWSSKTTTHQYYVDGNSSSYYLVAEKSGRYYEVRATGTLKNK
;
A
#
# COMPACT_ATOMS: atom_id res chain seq x y z
N MET A 1 -5.15 24.17 -51.31
CA MET A 1 -4.98 22.96 -50.44
C MET A 1 -4.85 23.33 -48.96
N ARG A 2 -5.92 23.80 -48.29
CA ARG A 2 -5.91 24.15 -46.84
C ARG A 2 -7.24 23.81 -46.15
N LYS A 3 -7.78 22.62 -46.37
CA LYS A 3 -9.05 22.17 -45.73
C LYS A 3 -9.05 20.72 -45.24
N LYS A 4 -7.93 19.99 -45.38
CA LYS A 4 -7.85 18.55 -45.04
C LYS A 4 -7.23 18.25 -43.66
N GLU A 5 -6.65 19.24 -42.99
CA GLU A 5 -5.96 19.03 -41.70
C GLU A 5 -6.86 19.28 -40.48
N LEU A 6 -7.98 19.99 -40.61
CA LEU A 6 -8.90 20.21 -39.48
C LEU A 6 -9.79 18.99 -39.18
N LYS A 7 -10.06 18.15 -40.19
CA LYS A 7 -10.89 16.94 -40.02
C LYS A 7 -10.17 15.79 -39.28
N LYS A 8 -8.84 15.85 -39.12
CA LYS A 8 -8.08 14.84 -38.36
C LYS A 8 -8.10 15.09 -36.84
N PHE A 9 -8.40 16.33 -36.41
CA PHE A 9 -8.41 16.68 -34.99
C PHE A 9 -9.70 16.28 -34.27
N ILE A 10 -10.83 16.18 -34.99
CA ILE A 10 -12.12 15.82 -34.39
C ILE A 10 -12.25 14.29 -34.24
N THR A 11 -11.66 13.50 -35.14
CA THR A 11 -11.66 12.03 -35.04
C THR A 11 -10.77 11.52 -33.89
N ALA A 12 -9.79 12.31 -33.43
CA ALA A 12 -8.98 11.99 -32.26
C ALA A 12 -9.75 12.19 -30.93
N PHE A 13 -10.82 12.99 -30.93
CA PHE A 13 -11.64 13.21 -29.73
C PHE A 13 -12.72 12.14 -29.53
N ALA A 14 -13.11 11.43 -30.60
CA ALA A 14 -14.09 10.34 -30.54
C ALA A 14 -13.49 8.99 -30.06
N LEU A 15 -12.15 8.85 -30.10
CA LEU A 15 -11.46 7.70 -29.50
C LEU A 15 -10.99 7.97 -28.06
N GLY A 16 -11.03 9.23 -27.61
CA GLY A 16 -10.68 9.62 -26.24
C GLY A 16 -11.80 9.43 -25.22
N SER A 17 -13.04 9.17 -25.66
CA SER A 17 -14.22 9.02 -24.79
C SER A 17 -14.80 7.59 -24.74
N ALA A 18 -14.28 6.66 -25.54
CA ALA A 18 -14.78 5.28 -25.63
C ALA A 18 -14.04 4.27 -24.72
N LEU A 19 -13.09 4.70 -23.89
CA LEU A 19 -12.46 3.83 -22.87
C LEU A 19 -13.13 3.91 -21.48
N LEU A 20 -14.21 4.70 -21.32
CA LEU A 20 -14.92 4.82 -20.04
C LEU A 20 -16.17 3.95 -19.92
N SER A 21 -16.39 3.00 -20.83
CA SER A 21 -17.58 2.14 -20.82
C SER A 21 -17.30 0.68 -21.13
N ILE A 22 -16.11 0.17 -20.79
CA ILE A 22 -16.02 -1.27 -20.51
C ILE A 22 -16.91 -1.47 -19.28
N PRO A 23 -17.95 -2.32 -19.34
CA PRO A 23 -18.58 -2.77 -18.11
C PRO A 23 -17.45 -3.40 -17.31
N LEU A 24 -17.00 -2.73 -16.25
CA LEU A 24 -16.06 -3.27 -15.27
C LEU A 24 -16.83 -4.41 -14.57
N VAL A 25 -17.00 -5.52 -15.29
CA VAL A 25 -17.08 -6.84 -14.72
C VAL A 25 -15.75 -6.94 -13.99
N THR A 26 -15.84 -6.56 -12.73
CA THR A 26 -14.76 -6.48 -11.78
C THR A 26 -14.33 -7.92 -11.53
N ALA A 27 -13.56 -8.46 -12.46
CA ALA A 27 -12.53 -9.40 -12.09
C ALA A 27 -11.64 -8.64 -11.11
N TYR A 28 -11.98 -8.72 -9.82
CA TYR A 28 -11.11 -8.35 -8.72
C TYR A 28 -9.92 -9.33 -8.74
N ALA A 29 -9.12 -9.30 -9.81
CA ALA A 29 -7.75 -9.75 -9.72
C ALA A 29 -7.16 -8.94 -8.55
N SER A 30 -6.69 -9.63 -7.52
CA SER A 30 -6.11 -9.01 -6.34
C SER A 30 -4.90 -8.16 -6.78
N VAL A 31 -5.12 -6.89 -7.05
CA VAL A 31 -4.05 -6.00 -7.52
C VAL A 31 -3.04 -5.91 -6.38
N SER A 32 -1.83 -6.40 -6.64
CA SER A 32 -0.72 -6.30 -5.70
C SER A 32 -0.31 -4.84 -5.61
N GLN A 33 -0.44 -4.24 -4.42
CA GLN A 33 -0.13 -2.83 -4.18
C GLN A 33 1.23 -2.71 -3.52
N ASN A 34 2.06 -1.80 -4.02
CA ASN A 34 3.38 -1.56 -3.44
C ASN A 34 3.26 -0.90 -2.07
N VAL A 35 4.11 -1.32 -1.15
CA VAL A 35 4.27 -0.76 0.19
C VAL A 35 5.72 -0.32 0.34
N ASP A 36 5.91 0.92 0.77
CA ASP A 36 7.22 1.49 1.12
C ASP A 36 7.07 2.29 2.41
N ILE A 37 7.83 1.88 3.43
CA ILE A 37 7.80 2.46 4.76
C ILE A 37 9.24 2.77 5.14
N SER A 38 9.53 4.05 5.35
CA SER A 38 10.78 4.52 5.95
C SER A 38 10.49 5.05 7.36
N MET A 39 11.31 4.62 8.32
CA MET A 39 11.16 4.97 9.74
C MET A 39 12.48 5.50 10.28
N GLN A 40 12.63 6.82 10.26
CA GLN A 40 13.69 7.50 11.01
C GLN A 40 13.32 7.58 12.50
N HIS A 41 12.05 7.88 12.78
CA HIS A 41 11.48 7.94 14.13
C HIS A 41 10.60 6.71 14.42
N GLU A 42 10.09 6.62 15.65
CA GLU A 42 9.40 5.44 16.18
C GLU A 42 8.16 5.02 15.40
N VAL A 43 7.48 5.96 14.75
CA VAL A 43 6.18 5.71 14.11
C VAL A 43 6.12 6.35 12.72
N THR A 44 5.61 5.60 11.75
CA THR A 44 5.23 6.08 10.42
C THR A 44 3.77 5.71 10.16
N ASN A 45 2.94 6.70 9.86
CA ASN A 45 1.51 6.52 9.61
C ASN A 45 1.18 6.80 8.14
N GLY A 46 0.61 5.81 7.45
CA GLY A 46 0.24 5.90 6.04
C GLY A 46 -0.81 6.97 5.75
N ALA A 47 -1.85 7.11 6.58
CA ALA A 47 -2.89 8.12 6.38
C ALA A 47 -2.33 9.54 6.41
N LYS A 48 -1.45 9.85 7.39
CA LYS A 48 -0.76 11.16 7.47
C LYS A 48 0.11 11.47 6.25
N ASN A 49 0.53 10.43 5.52
CA ASN A 49 1.36 10.53 4.32
C ASN A 49 0.56 10.26 3.02
N ASN A 50 -0.77 10.25 3.09
CA ASN A 50 -1.66 9.95 1.97
C ASN A 50 -1.34 8.62 1.25
N LYS A 51 -0.97 7.59 2.02
CA LYS A 51 -0.68 6.23 1.55
C LYS A 51 -1.81 5.30 1.95
N TYR A 52 -2.73 5.09 1.02
CA TYR A 52 -3.87 4.20 1.19
C TYR A 52 -3.83 3.02 0.22
N HIS A 53 -4.57 1.97 0.58
CA HIS A 53 -4.65 0.71 -0.11
C HIS A 53 -6.11 0.32 -0.34
N LYS A 54 -6.41 -0.14 -1.55
CA LYS A 54 -7.68 -0.72 -1.92
C LYS A 54 -7.72 -2.20 -1.58
N LEU A 55 -8.56 -2.58 -0.63
CA LEU A 55 -8.73 -3.99 -0.24
C LEU A 55 -10.20 -4.38 -0.34
N SER A 56 -10.42 -5.63 -0.75
CA SER A 56 -11.72 -6.30 -0.67
C SER A 56 -11.85 -7.07 0.64
N LYS A 57 -13.08 -7.35 1.07
CA LYS A 57 -13.42 -8.22 2.22
C LYS A 57 -12.69 -9.55 2.10
N GLY A 58 -12.13 -10.03 3.22
CA GLY A 58 -11.40 -11.30 3.29
C GLY A 58 -9.96 -11.11 3.76
N TYR A 59 -9.10 -12.07 3.44
CA TYR A 59 -7.70 -12.02 3.85
C TYR A 59 -6.86 -11.16 2.91
N ALA A 60 -6.00 -10.32 3.48
CA ALA A 60 -4.96 -9.57 2.79
C ALA A 60 -3.58 -9.99 3.31
N ASN A 61 -2.68 -10.30 2.39
CA ASN A 61 -1.28 -10.65 2.66
C ASN A 61 -0.41 -9.40 2.54
N LEU A 62 0.27 -9.05 3.62
CA LEU A 62 1.34 -8.06 3.65
C LEU A 62 2.69 -8.79 3.64
N LYS A 63 3.40 -8.72 2.53
CA LYS A 63 4.77 -9.21 2.39
C LYS A 63 5.72 -8.03 2.45
N LEU A 64 6.63 -8.00 3.42
CA LEU A 64 7.62 -6.95 3.56
C LEU A 64 9.04 -7.52 3.68
N SER A 65 9.96 -6.89 2.98
CA SER A 65 11.41 -7.00 3.11
C SER A 65 11.88 -5.85 4.01
N VAL A 66 12.35 -6.17 5.20
CA VAL A 66 12.64 -5.18 6.25
C VAL A 66 14.14 -5.18 6.58
N ALA A 67 14.75 -4.00 6.57
CA ALA A 67 16.16 -3.76 6.86
C ALA A 67 16.33 -2.63 7.88
N ALA A 68 17.33 -2.74 8.76
CA ALA A 68 17.69 -1.70 9.72
C ALA A 68 19.14 -1.23 9.52
N SER A 69 19.42 0.05 9.77
CA SER A 69 20.77 0.62 9.61
C SER A 69 21.80 0.08 10.61
N GLY A 70 21.36 -0.31 11.81
CA GLY A 70 22.22 -0.74 12.91
C GLY A 70 22.48 -2.24 13.00
N ALA A 71 23.31 -2.61 13.98
CA ALA A 71 23.60 -4.00 14.31
C ALA A 71 22.51 -4.66 15.19
N ALA A 72 21.63 -3.86 15.80
CA ALA A 72 20.47 -4.35 16.54
C ALA A 72 19.28 -4.57 15.59
N THR A 73 18.42 -5.52 15.93
CA THR A 73 17.17 -5.80 15.22
C THR A 73 15.99 -5.28 16.03
N PRO A 74 15.61 -4.00 15.90
CA PRO A 74 14.44 -3.50 16.58
C PRO A 74 13.20 -4.26 16.08
N THR A 75 12.26 -4.56 16.96
CA THR A 75 10.98 -5.13 16.51
C THR A 75 10.19 -4.05 15.80
N VAL A 76 9.69 -4.36 14.60
CA VAL A 76 8.84 -3.47 13.82
C VAL A 76 7.43 -4.03 13.82
N THR A 77 6.48 -3.31 14.40
CA THR A 77 5.09 -3.70 14.44
C THR A 77 4.31 -2.92 13.41
N VAL A 78 3.67 -3.61 12.47
CA VAL A 78 2.81 -2.99 11.46
C VAL A 78 1.36 -3.30 11.80
N SER A 79 0.52 -2.27 11.77
CA SER A 79 -0.93 -2.36 11.98
C SER A 79 -1.64 -2.02 10.69
N LEU A 80 -2.68 -2.78 10.34
CA LEU A 80 -3.59 -2.40 9.28
C LEU A 80 -4.77 -1.63 9.88
N MET A 81 -5.03 -0.45 9.36
CA MET A 81 -6.10 0.45 9.79
C MET A 81 -7.04 0.72 8.62
N LYS A 82 -8.30 1.07 8.90
CA LYS A 82 -9.24 1.65 7.94
C LYS A 82 -9.71 2.98 8.46
N GLU A 83 -9.53 4.01 7.64
CA GLU A 83 -10.03 5.34 7.91
C GLU A 83 -11.56 5.35 7.92
N LYS A 84 -12.14 6.01 8.91
CA LYS A 84 -13.58 6.24 9.04
C LYS A 84 -13.85 7.65 9.52
N PHE A 85 -15.08 8.12 9.32
CA PHE A 85 -15.54 9.31 10.01
C PHE A 85 -15.60 9.01 11.52
N GLY A 86 -14.72 9.65 12.30
CA GLY A 86 -14.55 9.37 13.73
C GLY A 86 -13.33 8.49 14.01
N PHE A 87 -13.53 7.40 14.75
CA PHE A 87 -12.43 6.51 15.13
C PHE A 87 -12.14 5.47 14.06
N ASP A 88 -10.86 5.39 13.68
CA ASP A 88 -10.38 4.40 12.73
C ASP A 88 -10.47 2.98 13.29
N THR A 89 -10.72 2.03 12.39
CA THR A 89 -10.81 0.62 12.75
C THR A 89 -9.46 -0.06 12.56
N SER A 90 -8.98 -0.74 13.60
CA SER A 90 -7.78 -1.58 13.51
C SER A 90 -8.13 -3.01 13.15
N TYR A 91 -7.32 -3.61 12.27
CA TYR A 91 -7.41 -5.01 11.86
C TYR A 91 -6.25 -5.85 12.45
N GLY A 92 -5.63 -5.33 13.51
CA GLY A 92 -4.60 -6.00 14.29
C GLY A 92 -3.17 -5.57 13.94
N LYS A 93 -2.24 -6.08 14.74
CA LYS A 93 -0.79 -5.80 14.69
C LYS A 93 -0.01 -7.04 14.24
N ARG A 94 1.07 -6.86 13.49
CA ARG A 94 1.99 -7.93 13.05
C ARG A 94 3.44 -7.50 13.23
N ASN A 95 4.25 -8.40 13.75
CA ASN A 95 5.64 -8.12 14.06
C ASN A 95 6.55 -8.61 12.94
N PHE A 96 7.37 -7.70 12.43
CA PHE A 96 8.42 -7.94 11.46
C PHE A 96 9.77 -7.76 12.15
N ILE A 97 10.67 -8.70 11.93
CA ILE A 97 12.04 -8.63 12.43
C ILE A 97 12.91 -8.16 11.26
N PRO A 98 13.54 -6.98 11.33
CA PRO A 98 14.43 -6.48 10.30
C PRO A 98 15.72 -7.31 10.25
N GLY A 99 16.38 -7.31 9.10
CA GLY A 99 17.79 -7.69 9.03
C GLY A 99 18.71 -6.58 9.57
N LYS A 100 19.95 -6.95 9.89
CA LYS A 100 20.98 -6.06 10.48
C LYS A 100 21.82 -5.39 9.41
N LYS A 101 22.36 -4.19 9.69
CA LYS A 101 23.32 -3.48 8.81
C LYS A 101 22.87 -3.44 7.35
N TRP A 102 21.63 -3.03 7.12
CA TRP A 102 20.96 -2.99 5.82
C TRP A 102 20.75 -4.33 5.10
N SER A 103 21.08 -5.45 5.74
CA SER A 103 20.55 -6.75 5.31
C SER A 103 19.03 -6.75 5.47
N SER A 104 18.34 -7.36 4.50
CA SER A 104 16.88 -7.43 4.51
C SER A 104 16.40 -8.80 4.95
N LYS A 105 15.35 -8.83 5.77
CA LYS A 105 14.60 -10.06 6.09
C LYS A 105 13.18 -9.93 5.58
N THR A 106 12.75 -10.88 4.75
CA THR A 106 11.40 -10.88 4.19
C THR A 106 10.47 -11.75 5.02
N THR A 107 9.32 -11.21 5.40
CA THR A 107 8.25 -11.94 6.10
C THR A 107 6.90 -11.59 5.48
N THR A 108 5.96 -12.54 5.53
CA THR A 108 4.57 -12.33 5.07
C THR A 108 3.62 -12.55 6.23
N HIS A 109 2.68 -11.63 6.43
CA HIS A 109 1.62 -11.74 7.43
C HIS A 109 0.25 -11.47 6.82
N GLN A 110 -0.78 -12.02 7.47
CA GLN A 110 -2.18 -11.89 7.04
C GLN A 110 -2.96 -10.95 7.96
N TYR A 111 -3.83 -10.17 7.35
CA TYR A 111 -4.90 -9.41 8.00
C TYR A 111 -6.23 -9.87 7.43
N TYR A 112 -7.26 -9.96 8.28
CA TYR A 112 -8.63 -10.19 7.81
C TYR A 112 -9.36 -8.86 7.83
N VAL A 113 -9.90 -8.42 6.69
CA VAL A 113 -10.67 -7.18 6.56
C VAL A 113 -12.15 -7.49 6.32
N ASP A 114 -13.01 -6.65 6.88
CA ASP A 114 -14.46 -6.88 6.98
C ASP A 114 -15.26 -6.33 5.78
N GLY A 115 -14.66 -5.49 4.94
CA GLY A 115 -15.37 -4.85 3.83
C GLY A 115 -14.46 -4.33 2.72
N ASN A 116 -15.06 -4.04 1.57
CA ASN A 116 -14.35 -3.42 0.46
C ASN A 116 -14.16 -1.92 0.75
N SER A 117 -12.95 -1.40 0.60
CA SER A 117 -12.65 0.03 0.76
C SER A 117 -11.31 0.40 0.12
N SER A 118 -11.15 1.67 -0.24
CA SER A 118 -9.89 2.27 -0.68
C SER A 118 -9.15 3.04 0.43
N SER A 119 -9.69 3.04 1.65
CA SER A 119 -9.20 3.85 2.76
C SER A 119 -8.45 3.05 3.82
N TYR A 120 -7.90 1.89 3.43
CA TYR A 120 -7.02 1.13 4.31
C TYR A 120 -5.62 1.75 4.29
N TYR A 121 -4.95 1.84 5.43
CA TYR A 121 -3.59 2.34 5.53
C TYR A 121 -2.79 1.56 6.56
N LEU A 122 -1.47 1.63 6.48
CA LEU A 122 -0.56 0.94 7.40
C LEU A 122 0.01 1.93 8.42
N VAL A 123 0.10 1.51 9.67
CA VAL A 123 0.85 2.21 10.72
C VAL A 123 1.99 1.31 11.15
N ALA A 124 3.23 1.75 10.97
CA ALA A 124 4.41 1.04 11.41
C ALA A 124 4.98 1.70 12.67
N GLU A 125 5.32 0.88 13.65
CA GLU A 125 5.92 1.27 14.93
C GLU A 125 7.22 0.47 15.09
N LYS A 126 8.31 1.09 15.57
CA LYS A 126 9.58 0.38 15.86
C LYS A 126 9.98 0.57 17.31
N SER A 127 10.54 -0.47 17.90
CA SER A 127 11.14 -0.38 19.23
C SER A 127 12.44 0.43 19.18
N GLY A 128 12.47 1.60 19.82
CA GLY A 128 13.68 2.41 19.98
C GLY A 128 13.96 3.40 18.83
N ARG A 129 14.55 4.55 19.17
CA ARG A 129 14.74 5.70 18.26
C ARG A 129 15.99 5.62 17.40
N TYR A 130 17.02 4.90 17.83
CA TYR A 130 18.39 5.08 17.33
C TYR A 130 18.70 4.50 15.92
N TYR A 131 17.84 3.64 15.38
CA TYR A 131 18.09 2.98 14.09
C TYR A 131 17.03 3.34 13.05
N GLU A 132 17.48 3.64 11.84
CA GLU A 132 16.61 3.78 10.69
C GLU A 132 16.13 2.38 10.25
N VAL A 133 14.84 2.26 9.95
CA VAL A 133 14.26 1.04 9.38
C VAL A 133 13.64 1.37 8.03
N ARG A 134 13.87 0.50 7.05
CA ARG A 134 13.19 0.52 5.74
C ARG A 134 12.47 -0.78 5.55
N ALA A 135 11.20 -0.71 5.15
CA ALA A 135 10.39 -1.86 4.82
C ALA A 135 9.71 -1.65 3.46
N THR A 136 10.02 -2.51 2.50
CA THR A 136 9.43 -2.47 1.16
C THR A 136 8.77 -3.80 0.82
N GLY A 137 7.71 -3.77 0.03
CA GLY A 137 7.06 -5.00 -0.41
C GLY A 137 5.67 -4.74 -0.95
N THR A 138 4.73 -5.66 -0.66
CA THR A 138 3.39 -5.61 -1.24
C THR A 138 2.29 -5.96 -0.26
N LEU A 139 1.13 -5.35 -0.47
CA LEU A 139 -0.14 -5.69 0.15
C LEU A 139 -1.11 -6.15 -0.95
N LYS A 140 -1.65 -7.35 -0.81
CA LYS A 140 -2.62 -7.90 -1.76
C LYS A 140 -3.71 -8.68 -1.07
N ASN A 141 -4.93 -8.62 -1.59
CA ASN A 141 -5.95 -9.62 -1.25
C ASN A 141 -5.45 -11.02 -1.63
N LYS A 142 -5.79 -12.02 -0.81
CA LYS A 142 -5.46 -13.42 -1.05
C LYS A 142 -6.41 -14.04 -2.07
#